data_AF-A0A8T7LTG8-F1
#
_entry.id   AF-A0A8T7LTG8-F1
#
_cell.length_a   1.000
_cell.length_b   1.000
_cell.length_c   1.000
_cell.angle_alpha   90.00
_cell.angle_beta   90.00
_cell.angle_gamma   90.00
#
_symmetry.space_group_name_H-M   'P 1'
#
loop_
_entity.id
_entity.type
_entity.pdbx_description
1 polymer ?
#
loop_
_entity_poly.entity_id
_entity_poly.type
_entity_poly.pdbx_seq_one_letter_code
_entity_poly.pdbx_strand_id
1 'polypeptide(L)'
;MMRRFALTFVFALLLSLTLGACGDTKNKILEDVPQYTNSTAVEFPDTFKTQLDASLKSIKDKSYEAYKTAESTTKIKDFFVESFKKSGWDDKSDKFEPETKQLMTQLQTFAIMYQKGTKIATVMSLSGNEAAQLGFQEVSPTDTLYLLVVGER
;
A
#
# COMPACT_ATOMS: atom_id res chain seq x y z
N MET A 1 -58.65 7.20 -40.69
CA MET A 1 -58.50 6.77 -39.27
C MET A 1 -57.03 6.48 -39.02
N MET A 2 -56.44 7.14 -38.00
CA MET A 2 -55.35 6.73 -37.08
C MET A 2 -54.23 5.79 -37.61
N ARG A 3 -52.93 5.93 -37.35
CA ARG A 3 -52.02 6.68 -36.45
C ARG A 3 -50.61 6.30 -36.98
N ARG A 4 -49.71 7.22 -37.35
CA ARG A 4 -48.50 7.70 -36.62
C ARG A 4 -47.66 6.62 -35.90
N PHE A 5 -46.35 6.87 -35.85
CA PHE A 5 -45.21 6.14 -35.25
C PHE A 5 -44.53 5.16 -36.23
N ALA A 6 -43.23 5.23 -36.56
CA ALA A 6 -42.09 5.63 -35.73
C ALA A 6 -41.06 6.46 -36.51
N LEU A 7 -40.84 7.67 -36.00
CA LEU A 7 -39.68 8.51 -36.26
C LEU A 7 -38.58 8.07 -35.27
N THR A 8 -37.32 8.26 -35.65
CA THR A 8 -36.12 8.32 -34.77
C THR A 8 -35.53 6.98 -34.31
N PHE A 9 -34.70 6.38 -35.17
CA PHE A 9 -33.76 5.31 -34.80
C PHE A 9 -32.30 5.76 -35.01
N VAL A 10 -31.96 6.98 -34.57
CA VAL A 10 -30.58 7.49 -34.65
C VAL A 10 -30.35 8.46 -33.49
N PHE A 11 -30.36 8.02 -32.23
CA PHE A 11 -29.88 8.83 -31.10
C PHE A 11 -29.70 8.00 -29.81
N ALA A 12 -28.84 6.96 -29.83
CA ALA A 12 -28.53 6.21 -28.60
C ALA A 12 -27.18 5.47 -28.65
N LEU A 13 -26.12 6.08 -29.19
CA LEU A 13 -24.81 5.40 -29.26
C LEU A 13 -23.60 6.27 -28.87
N LEU A 14 -23.80 7.32 -28.08
CA LEU A 14 -22.73 8.28 -27.75
C LEU A 14 -22.77 8.78 -26.29
N LEU A 15 -23.20 7.95 -25.35
CA LEU A 15 -23.25 8.36 -23.93
C LEU A 15 -22.92 7.26 -22.92
N SER A 16 -21.99 6.36 -23.24
CA SER A 16 -21.51 5.32 -22.30
C SER A 16 -19.99 5.31 -22.10
N LEU A 17 -19.29 6.41 -22.42
CA LEU A 17 -17.82 6.52 -22.31
C LEU A 17 -17.31 7.30 -21.10
N THR A 18 -18.13 7.55 -20.08
CA THR A 18 -17.70 8.32 -18.89
C THR A 18 -18.05 7.70 -17.54
N LEU A 19 -18.10 6.37 -17.45
CA LEU A 19 -18.16 5.68 -16.15
C LEU A 19 -17.21 4.48 -16.15
N GLY A 20 -15.95 4.72 -15.81
CA GLY A 20 -14.97 3.65 -15.63
C GLY A 20 -13.63 4.05 -15.02
N ALA A 21 -13.48 5.27 -14.47
CA ALA A 21 -12.20 5.79 -14.01
C ALA A 21 -12.15 6.13 -12.51
N CYS A 22 -12.90 5.40 -11.66
CA CYS A 22 -12.79 5.51 -10.20
C CYS A 22 -12.42 4.20 -9.49
N GLY A 23 -12.16 3.11 -10.22
CA GLY A 23 -11.87 1.80 -9.62
C GLY A 23 -10.45 1.25 -9.83
N ASP A 24 -9.65 1.88 -10.68
CA ASP A 24 -8.48 1.22 -11.30
C ASP A 24 -7.12 1.72 -10.76
N THR A 25 -7.13 2.76 -9.92
CA THR A 25 -5.90 3.39 -9.42
C THR A 25 -5.25 2.59 -8.29
N LYS A 26 -6.06 1.93 -7.44
CA LYS A 26 -5.55 1.10 -6.33
C LYS A 26 -4.72 -0.09 -6.81
N ASN A 27 -5.17 -0.79 -7.86
CA ASN A 27 -4.43 -1.93 -8.42
C ASN A 27 -3.13 -1.51 -9.11
N LYS A 28 -3.11 -0.35 -9.80
CA LYS A 28 -1.93 0.08 -10.59
C LYS A 28 -0.74 0.56 -9.77
N ILE A 29 -0.91 0.96 -8.51
CA ILE A 29 0.23 1.36 -7.67
C ILE A 29 0.91 0.13 -7.07
N LEU A 30 0.12 -0.86 -6.63
CA LEU A 30 0.62 -2.12 -6.07
C LEU A 30 1.34 -2.98 -7.12
N GLU A 31 0.91 -2.94 -8.39
CA GLU A 31 1.55 -3.65 -9.51
C GLU A 31 3.02 -3.23 -9.74
N ASP A 32 3.38 -1.98 -9.45
CA ASP A 32 4.74 -1.46 -9.64
C ASP A 32 5.67 -1.69 -8.43
N VAL A 33 5.11 -2.20 -7.33
CA VAL A 33 5.86 -2.48 -6.09
C VAL A 33 6.36 -3.93 -6.08
N PRO A 34 7.65 -4.16 -5.79
CA PRO A 34 8.18 -5.52 -5.67
C PRO A 34 7.40 -6.38 -4.68
N GLN A 35 7.13 -7.63 -5.08
CA GLN A 35 6.33 -8.57 -4.29
C GLN A 35 7.22 -9.61 -3.61
N TYR A 36 7.10 -9.76 -2.29
CA TYR A 36 7.85 -10.77 -1.54
C TYR A 36 7.04 -12.06 -1.37
N THR A 37 7.37 -13.07 -2.16
CA THR A 37 6.53 -14.28 -2.29
C THR A 37 6.61 -15.25 -1.11
N ASN A 38 7.64 -15.14 -0.26
CA ASN A 38 7.80 -16.01 0.91
C ASN A 38 7.09 -15.45 2.14
N SER A 39 5.84 -15.05 1.96
CA SER A 39 5.03 -14.44 3.01
C SER A 39 3.54 -14.76 2.85
N THR A 40 2.78 -14.57 3.92
CA THR A 40 1.33 -14.79 3.97
C THR A 40 0.66 -13.48 4.32
N ALA A 41 -0.35 -13.07 3.55
CA ALA A 41 -1.12 -11.88 3.84
C ALA A 41 -1.86 -12.02 5.18
N VAL A 42 -1.91 -10.94 5.95
CA VAL A 42 -2.71 -10.83 7.17
C VAL A 42 -3.57 -9.59 7.11
N GLU A 43 -4.67 -9.59 7.86
CA GLU A 43 -5.55 -8.45 7.92
C GLU A 43 -4.86 -7.26 8.61
N PHE A 44 -4.97 -6.09 7.98
CA PHE A 44 -4.42 -4.86 8.53
C PHE A 44 -5.45 -4.24 9.49
N PRO A 45 -5.16 -4.15 10.80
CA PRO A 45 -6.12 -3.68 11.80
C PRO A 45 -6.37 -2.17 11.67
N ASP A 46 -7.64 -1.77 11.72
CA ASP A 46 -8.06 -0.37 11.53
C ASP A 46 -7.51 0.59 12.59
N THR A 47 -7.31 0.08 13.81
CA THR A 47 -6.68 0.82 14.91
C THR A 47 -5.28 1.29 14.53
N PHE A 48 -4.49 0.43 13.90
CA PHE A 48 -3.13 0.76 13.49
C PHE A 48 -3.09 1.57 12.20
N LYS A 49 -4.04 1.37 11.26
CA LYS A 49 -4.17 2.23 10.06
C LYS A 49 -4.30 3.70 10.45
N THR A 50 -5.13 4.00 11.44
CA THR A 50 -5.35 5.38 11.92
C THR A 50 -4.07 6.01 12.46
N GLN A 51 -3.28 5.25 13.22
CA GLN A 51 -1.99 5.72 13.73
C GLN A 51 -0.99 5.97 12.59
N LEU A 52 -0.94 5.07 11.61
CA LEU A 52 -0.07 5.22 10.45
C LEU A 52 -0.48 6.36 9.53
N ASP A 53 -1.77 6.62 9.37
CA ASP A 53 -2.29 7.75 8.61
C ASP A 53 -1.78 9.09 9.16
N ALA A 54 -1.74 9.21 10.49
CA ALA A 54 -1.21 10.40 11.15
C ALA A 54 0.29 10.57 10.92
N SER A 55 1.07 9.47 10.96
CA SER A 55 2.51 9.50 10.70
C SER A 55 2.83 9.78 9.23
N LEU A 56 2.13 9.13 8.30
CA LEU A 56 2.35 9.21 6.86
C LEU A 56 1.43 10.24 6.18
N LYS A 57 1.12 11.34 6.86
CA LYS A 57 0.12 12.33 6.42
C LYS A 57 0.40 12.97 5.05
N SER A 58 1.65 12.96 4.59
CA SER A 58 2.02 13.50 3.27
C SER A 58 1.66 12.56 2.12
N ILE A 59 1.37 11.29 2.40
CA ILE A 59 0.96 10.30 1.39
C ILE A 59 -0.57 10.31 1.30
N LYS A 60 -1.09 10.58 0.10
CA LYS A 60 -2.52 10.56 -0.24
C LYS A 60 -2.93 9.20 -0.82
N ASP A 61 -4.24 8.96 -0.83
CA ASP A 61 -4.86 7.79 -1.48
C ASP A 61 -4.21 6.45 -1.08
N LYS A 62 -3.91 6.33 0.23
CA LYS A 62 -3.14 5.22 0.76
C LYS A 62 -3.87 3.89 0.59
N SER A 63 -3.11 2.87 0.24
CA SER A 63 -3.48 1.46 0.34
C SER A 63 -2.50 0.75 1.27
N TYR A 64 -3.03 -0.23 2.01
CA TYR A 64 -2.32 -0.89 3.09
C TYR A 64 -2.36 -2.38 2.87
N GLU A 65 -1.20 -3.00 2.90
CA GLU A 65 -1.05 -4.45 2.92
C GLU A 65 -0.12 -4.85 4.06
N ALA A 66 -0.36 -6.03 4.61
CA ALA A 66 0.43 -6.58 5.69
C ALA A 66 0.66 -8.05 5.42
N TYR A 67 1.86 -8.50 5.71
CA TYR A 67 2.28 -9.87 5.45
C TYR A 67 3.16 -10.38 6.57
N LYS A 68 2.95 -11.62 6.99
CA LYS A 68 3.82 -12.33 7.93
C LYS A 68 4.75 -13.29 7.20
N THR A 69 5.92 -13.53 7.79
CA THR A 69 6.92 -14.46 7.28
C THR A 69 7.79 -14.97 8.43
N ALA A 70 8.35 -16.18 8.29
CA ALA A 70 9.33 -16.73 9.22
C ALA A 70 10.76 -16.20 8.96
N GLU A 71 10.93 -15.38 7.92
CA GLU A 71 12.21 -14.80 7.54
C GLU A 71 12.59 -13.62 8.44
N SER A 72 13.88 -13.27 8.46
CA SER A 72 14.36 -12.18 9.30
C SER A 72 14.03 -10.81 8.71
N THR A 73 13.83 -9.83 9.60
CA THR A 73 13.75 -8.40 9.31
C THR A 73 14.81 -7.93 8.30
N THR A 74 16.08 -8.36 8.47
CA THR A 74 17.18 -8.02 7.55
C THR A 74 16.93 -8.52 6.14
N LYS A 75 16.53 -9.79 5.99
CA LYS A 75 16.27 -10.38 4.67
C LYS A 75 15.14 -9.67 3.93
N ILE A 76 14.09 -9.28 4.65
CA ILE A 76 12.97 -8.52 4.09
C ILE A 76 13.43 -7.13 3.64
N LYS A 77 14.18 -6.42 4.49
CA LYS A 77 14.73 -5.12 4.14
C LYS A 77 15.63 -5.18 2.90
N ASP A 78 16.57 -6.13 2.88
CA ASP A 78 17.53 -6.27 1.78
C ASP A 78 16.80 -6.57 0.46
N PHE A 79 15.80 -7.47 0.48
CA PHE A 79 14.96 -7.75 -0.67
C PHE A 79 14.31 -6.49 -1.24
N PHE A 80 13.63 -5.69 -0.41
CA PHE A 80 12.94 -4.50 -0.89
C PHE A 80 13.92 -3.42 -1.37
N VAL A 81 15.03 -3.20 -0.65
CA VAL A 81 16.06 -2.25 -1.07
C VAL A 81 16.63 -2.61 -2.44
N GLU A 82 17.00 -3.86 -2.66
CA GLU A 82 17.53 -4.32 -3.95
C GLU A 82 16.48 -4.24 -5.05
N SER A 83 15.24 -4.67 -4.77
CA SER A 83 14.17 -4.75 -5.76
C SER A 83 13.68 -3.37 -6.19
N PHE A 84 13.54 -2.41 -5.25
CA PHE A 84 13.18 -1.04 -5.58
C PHE A 84 14.26 -0.36 -6.43
N LYS A 85 15.54 -0.50 -6.04
CA LYS A 85 16.68 0.02 -6.82
C LYS A 85 16.70 -0.54 -8.23
N LYS A 86 16.55 -1.87 -8.37
CA LYS A 86 16.50 -2.54 -9.68
C LYS A 86 15.32 -2.07 -10.54
N SER A 87 14.22 -1.67 -9.91
CA SER A 87 12.99 -1.22 -10.58
C SER A 87 12.95 0.29 -10.83
N GLY A 88 14.06 1.00 -10.56
CA GLY A 88 14.22 2.43 -10.82
C GLY A 88 13.43 3.34 -9.88
N TRP A 89 13.21 2.90 -8.64
CA TRP A 89 12.64 3.75 -7.59
C TRP A 89 13.75 4.48 -6.84
N ASP A 90 13.47 5.73 -6.46
CA ASP A 90 14.38 6.56 -5.67
C ASP A 90 14.17 6.31 -4.18
N ASP A 91 15.26 6.07 -3.44
CA ASP A 91 15.22 6.05 -1.98
C ASP A 91 14.94 7.46 -1.45
N LYS A 92 13.90 7.57 -0.62
CA LYS A 92 13.49 8.79 0.09
C LYS A 92 13.38 8.55 1.60
N SER A 93 13.98 7.50 2.13
CA SER A 93 13.92 7.16 3.55
C SER A 93 14.46 8.28 4.46
N ASP A 94 15.32 9.16 3.95
CA ASP A 94 15.76 10.37 4.66
C ASP A 94 14.64 11.42 4.85
N LYS A 95 13.62 11.38 4.00
CA LYS A 95 12.47 12.31 3.96
C LYS A 95 11.32 11.93 4.86
N PHE A 96 11.42 10.84 5.63
CA PHE A 96 10.39 10.54 6.63
C PHE A 96 10.16 11.73 7.56
N GLU A 97 8.88 12.01 7.81
CA GLU A 97 8.44 13.02 8.75
C GLU A 97 8.91 12.69 10.18
N PRO A 98 9.06 13.71 11.06
CA PRO A 98 9.41 13.49 12.45
C PRO A 98 8.50 12.50 13.17
N GLU A 99 7.20 12.53 12.91
CA GLU A 99 6.20 11.64 13.50
C GLU A 99 6.43 10.19 13.08
N THR A 100 6.80 9.94 11.82
CA THR A 100 7.15 8.60 11.32
C THR A 100 8.45 8.12 11.95
N LYS A 101 9.47 8.99 12.07
CA LYS A 101 10.74 8.66 12.76
C LYS A 101 10.52 8.32 14.23
N GLN A 102 9.62 9.04 14.89
CA GLN A 102 9.22 8.75 16.27
C GLN A 102 8.53 7.38 16.38
N LEU A 103 7.57 7.10 15.49
CA LEU A 103 6.90 5.80 15.43
C LEU A 103 7.89 4.66 15.23
N MET A 104 8.83 4.80 14.28
CA MET A 104 9.90 3.82 14.02
C MET A 104 10.75 3.55 15.26
N THR A 105 11.08 4.60 16.02
CA THR A 105 11.87 4.51 17.25
C THR A 105 11.09 3.79 18.35
N GLN A 106 9.80 4.11 18.51
CA GLN A 106 8.91 3.50 19.51
C GLN A 106 8.70 2.01 19.25
N LEU A 107 8.53 1.63 17.97
CA LEU A 107 8.29 0.25 17.54
C LEU A 107 9.57 -0.53 17.23
N GLN A 108 10.75 0.03 17.54
CA GLN A 108 12.07 -0.57 17.28
C GLN A 108 12.21 -1.19 15.88
N THR A 109 11.63 -0.53 14.88
CA THR A 109 11.48 -1.09 13.54
C THR A 109 12.35 -0.39 12.51
N PHE A 110 12.64 -1.06 11.39
CA PHE A 110 13.03 -0.36 10.18
C PHE A 110 11.79 0.10 9.41
N ALA A 111 11.92 1.26 8.77
CA ALA A 111 11.09 1.65 7.65
C ALA A 111 11.99 2.14 6.52
N ILE A 112 11.56 1.89 5.29
CA ILE A 112 12.16 2.41 4.06
C ILE A 112 11.05 3.04 3.23
N MET A 113 11.36 4.15 2.56
CA MET A 113 10.43 4.85 1.67
C MET A 113 11.07 5.03 0.30
N TYR A 114 10.32 4.68 -0.74
CA TYR A 114 10.72 4.79 -2.12
C TYR A 114 9.72 5.58 -2.92
N GLN A 115 10.20 6.33 -3.92
CA GLN A 115 9.38 7.13 -4.82
C GLN A 115 9.66 6.80 -6.29
N LYS A 116 8.61 6.73 -7.12
CA LYS A 116 8.72 6.65 -8.58
C LYS A 116 7.64 7.52 -9.23
N GLY A 117 8.04 8.65 -9.81
CA GLY A 117 7.10 9.68 -10.25
C GLY A 117 6.34 10.25 -9.05
N THR A 118 5.00 10.21 -9.07
CA THR A 118 4.12 10.61 -7.96
C THR A 118 3.88 9.49 -6.94
N LYS A 119 4.20 8.24 -7.29
CA LYS A 119 3.94 7.07 -6.45
C LYS A 119 4.94 7.00 -5.30
N ILE A 120 4.44 6.69 -4.11
CA ILE A 120 5.22 6.44 -2.90
C ILE A 120 4.93 5.02 -2.42
N ALA A 121 5.97 4.31 -2.01
CA ALA A 121 5.89 3.02 -1.34
C ALA A 121 6.73 3.06 -0.07
N THR A 122 6.09 2.77 1.06
CA THR A 122 6.72 2.66 2.38
C THR A 122 6.64 1.21 2.83
N VAL A 123 7.78 0.62 3.15
CA VAL A 123 7.86 -0.71 3.75
C VAL A 123 8.34 -0.57 5.18
N MET A 124 7.64 -1.18 6.11
CA MET A 124 8.00 -1.20 7.53
C MET A 124 8.01 -2.64 8.02
N SER A 125 8.85 -2.97 8.99
CA SER A 125 8.74 -4.27 9.70
C SER A 125 8.03 -4.14 11.04
N LEU A 126 7.66 -5.24 11.65
CA LEU A 126 7.39 -5.37 13.09
C LEU A 126 7.82 -6.77 13.52
N SER A 127 8.23 -6.94 14.77
CA SER A 127 8.29 -8.29 15.35
C SER A 127 6.87 -8.83 15.52
N GLY A 128 6.72 -10.16 15.54
CA GLY A 128 5.41 -10.79 15.76
C GLY A 128 4.76 -10.42 17.09
N ASN A 129 5.58 -10.21 18.13
CA ASN A 129 5.10 -9.73 19.43
C ASN A 129 4.51 -8.32 19.37
N GLU A 130 5.19 -7.38 18.71
CA GLU A 130 4.70 -6.01 18.53
C GLU A 130 3.46 -5.99 17.65
N ALA A 131 3.46 -6.76 16.56
CA ALA A 131 2.32 -6.90 15.67
C ALA A 131 1.06 -7.39 16.42
N ALA A 132 1.19 -8.42 17.26
CA ALA A 132 0.08 -8.91 18.07
C ALA A 132 -0.45 -7.84 19.05
N GLN A 133 0.45 -7.05 19.68
CA GLN A 133 0.06 -5.93 20.56
C GLN A 133 -0.67 -4.81 19.81
N LEU A 134 -0.36 -4.63 18.53
CA LEU A 134 -1.00 -3.66 17.64
C LEU A 134 -2.29 -4.18 16.99
N GLY A 135 -2.72 -5.40 17.35
CA GLY A 135 -4.00 -5.98 16.96
C GLY A 135 -3.96 -6.84 15.70
N PHE A 136 -2.79 -7.09 15.11
CA PHE A 136 -2.67 -8.04 14.00
C PHE A 136 -2.99 -9.45 14.49
N GLN A 137 -3.90 -10.12 13.78
CA GLN A 137 -4.31 -11.49 14.08
C GLN A 137 -3.45 -12.50 13.33
N GLU A 138 -3.45 -13.74 13.81
CA GLU A 138 -2.72 -14.87 13.20
C GLU A 138 -1.20 -14.64 13.07
N VAL A 139 -0.61 -13.75 13.86
CA VAL A 139 0.85 -13.54 13.91
C VAL A 139 1.43 -14.26 15.12
N SER A 140 2.47 -15.08 14.90
CA SER A 140 3.20 -15.78 15.97
C SER A 140 4.33 -14.91 16.51
N PRO A 141 4.75 -15.08 17.78
CA PRO A 141 5.90 -14.35 18.36
C PRO A 141 7.21 -14.42 17.56
N THR A 142 7.40 -15.51 16.81
CA THR A 142 8.58 -15.76 15.97
C THR A 142 8.45 -15.23 14.55
N ASP A 143 7.26 -14.75 14.15
CA ASP A 143 7.06 -14.19 12.83
C ASP A 143 7.70 -12.80 12.74
N THR A 144 8.14 -12.44 11.54
CA THR A 144 8.36 -11.06 11.14
C THR A 144 7.13 -10.61 10.37
N LEU A 145 6.56 -9.47 10.75
CA LEU A 145 5.55 -8.80 9.95
C LEU A 145 6.23 -7.74 9.10
N TYR A 146 5.83 -7.60 7.83
CA TYR A 146 6.12 -6.40 7.07
C TYR A 146 4.82 -5.79 6.55
N LEU A 147 4.84 -4.47 6.52
CA LEU A 147 3.73 -3.61 6.16
C LEU A 147 4.12 -2.85 4.92
N LEU A 148 3.22 -2.84 3.95
CA LEU A 148 3.37 -2.07 2.73
C LEU A 148 2.28 -0.99 2.72
N VAL A 149 2.71 0.26 2.74
CA VAL A 149 1.84 1.43 2.55
C VAL A 149 2.20 2.06 1.23
N VAL A 150 1.26 2.08 0.29
CA VAL A 150 1.45 2.70 -1.03
C VAL A 150 0.47 3.83 -1.23
N GLY A 151 0.85 4.85 -1.97
CA GLY A 151 -0.04 5.95 -2.30
C GLY A 151 0.64 6.96 -3.22
N GLU A 152 0.15 8.19 -3.19
CA GLU A 152 0.66 9.28 -4.02
C GLU A 152 1.06 10.48 -3.17
N ARG A 153 1.90 11.36 -3.71
CA ARG A 153 2.33 12.59 -3.02
C ARG A 153 1.30 13.72 -3.10
#